data_AF-A0A4Q3VPQ9-F1
#
_entry.id   AF-A0A4Q3VPQ9-F1
#
_cell.length_a   1.000
_cell.length_b   1.000
_cell.length_c   1.000
_cell.angle_alpha   90.00
_cell.angle_beta   90.00
_cell.angle_gamma   90.00
#
_symmetry.space_group_name_H-M   'P 1'
#
loop_
_entity.id
_entity.type
_entity.pdbx_description
1 polymer ?
#
loop_
_entity_poly.entity_id
_entity_poly.type
_entity_poly.pdbx_seq_one_letter_code
_entity_poly.pdbx_strand_id
1 'polypeptide(L)'
;MKEICMLFGLLIPYMADAQALPFHQYPIYPDNDLGLTYQHGRSSFKIWSPTAEKAELLLYVDGLDGDAFKVISMDKGDNGTWNAIVHQDLHGIFYAFRIQDGGKWLHAVPDPYAKSVGVNGKRA
;
A
#
# COMPACT_ATOMS: atom_id res chain seq x y z
N MET A 1 22.82 -52.45 3.04
CA MET A 1 21.42 -52.55 2.56
C MET A 1 20.73 -51.25 2.92
N LYS A 2 20.05 -50.67 1.93
CA LYS A 2 19.47 -49.32 1.96
C LYS A 2 18.16 -49.34 2.74
N GLU A 3 18.02 -48.49 3.75
CA GLU A 3 16.71 -48.12 4.30
C GLU A 3 16.43 -46.68 3.88
N ILE A 4 15.35 -46.53 3.11
CA ILE A 4 14.90 -45.30 2.46
C ILE A 4 14.09 -44.51 3.50
N CYS A 5 14.62 -43.38 3.96
CA CYS A 5 13.83 -42.38 4.68
C CYS A 5 12.92 -41.64 3.68
N MET A 6 11.65 -42.03 3.58
CA MET A 6 10.63 -41.19 2.96
C MET A 6 10.31 -40.02 3.90
N LEU A 7 10.76 -38.84 3.52
CA LEU A 7 10.25 -37.56 4.03
C LEU A 7 8.80 -37.42 3.58
N PHE A 8 7.86 -37.63 4.50
CA PHE A 8 6.48 -37.16 4.35
C PHE A 8 6.50 -35.64 4.32
N GLY A 9 6.36 -35.06 3.12
CA GLY A 9 6.10 -33.63 2.96
C GLY A 9 4.77 -33.29 3.63
N LEU A 10 4.83 -32.57 4.74
CA LEU A 10 3.69 -31.89 5.34
C LEU A 10 3.20 -30.83 4.33
N LEU A 11 2.18 -31.19 3.55
CA LEU A 11 1.28 -30.23 2.93
C LEU A 11 0.57 -29.50 4.07
N ILE A 12 1.15 -28.38 4.52
CA ILE A 12 0.45 -27.42 5.37
C ILE A 12 -0.63 -26.82 4.47
N PRO A 13 -1.93 -27.07 4.71
CA PRO A 13 -2.96 -26.35 3.99
C PRO A 13 -2.79 -24.87 4.33
N TYR A 14 -2.51 -24.06 3.31
CA TYR A 14 -2.63 -22.61 3.41
C TYR A 14 -4.13 -22.34 3.62
N MET A 15 -4.58 -22.37 4.88
CA MET A 15 -5.87 -21.83 5.26
C MET A 15 -5.75 -20.33 5.03
N ALA A 16 -6.15 -19.86 3.84
CA ALA A 16 -6.51 -18.47 3.69
C ALA A 16 -7.70 -18.27 4.63
N ASP A 17 -7.49 -17.65 5.79
CA ASP A 17 -8.58 -17.10 6.57
C ASP A 17 -9.30 -16.11 5.65
N ALA A 18 -10.43 -16.54 5.09
CA ALA A 18 -11.37 -15.61 4.49
C ALA A 18 -11.78 -14.67 5.62
N GLN A 19 -11.31 -13.43 5.57
CA GLN A 19 -11.56 -12.43 6.59
C GLN A 19 -13.09 -12.24 6.74
N ALA A 20 -13.68 -12.88 7.74
CA ALA A 20 -15.03 -12.58 8.22
C ALA A 20 -14.95 -11.32 9.09
N LEU A 21 -14.41 -10.24 8.54
CA LEU A 21 -14.36 -8.95 9.22
C LEU A 21 -15.75 -8.31 9.12
N PRO A 22 -16.19 -7.58 10.16
CA PRO A 22 -17.46 -6.90 10.14
C PRO A 22 -17.38 -5.66 9.23
N PHE A 23 -17.31 -5.88 7.91
CA PHE A 23 -17.13 -4.82 6.90
C PHE A 23 -18.18 -3.70 7.00
N HIS A 24 -19.37 -4.02 7.49
CA HIS A 24 -20.45 -3.06 7.77
C HIS A 24 -20.06 -1.96 8.79
N GLN A 25 -18.99 -2.17 9.56
CA GLN A 25 -18.48 -1.18 10.52
C GLN A 25 -17.47 -0.21 9.91
N TYR A 26 -16.97 -0.47 8.70
CA TYR A 26 -16.02 0.43 8.07
C TYR A 26 -16.71 1.69 7.55
N PRO A 27 -16.11 2.87 7.76
CA PRO A 27 -16.68 4.12 7.30
C PRO A 27 -16.68 4.15 5.77
N ILE A 28 -17.78 4.61 5.19
CA ILE A 28 -17.86 4.89 3.76
C ILE A 28 -17.21 6.24 3.49
N TYR A 29 -16.23 6.27 2.59
CA TYR A 29 -15.72 7.50 2.03
C TYR A 29 -16.53 7.88 0.78
N PRO A 30 -17.28 9.01 0.78
CA PRO A 30 -18.22 9.32 -0.28
C PRO A 30 -17.60 10.03 -1.49
N ASP A 31 -16.43 10.65 -1.32
CA ASP A 31 -15.81 11.48 -2.35
C ASP A 31 -14.97 10.64 -3.32
N ASN A 32 -14.63 11.24 -4.46
CA ASN A 32 -14.01 10.56 -5.60
C ASN A 32 -12.55 10.96 -5.85
N ASP A 33 -11.84 11.40 -4.80
CA ASP A 33 -10.46 11.91 -4.89
C ASP A 33 -9.42 11.01 -4.19
N LEU A 34 -9.72 9.71 -4.09
CA LEU A 34 -8.73 8.70 -3.70
C LEU A 34 -7.63 8.57 -4.76
N GLY A 35 -6.44 8.20 -4.30
CA GLY A 35 -5.21 8.09 -5.07
C GLY A 35 -4.47 9.42 -5.22
N LEU A 36 -3.76 9.55 -6.34
CA LEU A 36 -3.03 10.77 -6.70
C LEU A 36 -3.90 11.78 -7.48
N THR A 37 -4.09 12.96 -6.87
CA THR A 37 -4.49 14.18 -7.55
C THR A 37 -3.24 15.02 -7.84
N TYR A 38 -2.84 15.05 -9.11
CA TYR A 38 -1.66 15.77 -9.57
C TYR A 38 -2.01 17.15 -10.15
N GLN A 39 -1.26 18.17 -9.73
CA GLN A 39 -1.25 19.51 -10.31
C GLN A 39 0.20 19.98 -10.42
N HIS A 40 0.50 20.88 -11.35
CA HIS A 40 1.85 21.42 -11.46
C HIS A 40 2.26 22.11 -10.14
N GLY A 41 3.36 21.66 -9.55
CA GLY A 41 3.87 22.15 -8.25
C GLY A 41 3.17 21.59 -7.00
N ARG A 42 2.17 20.70 -7.13
CA ARG A 42 1.49 20.08 -5.99
C ARG A 42 0.94 18.70 -6.32
N SER A 43 1.33 17.70 -5.54
CA SER A 43 0.79 16.34 -5.57
C SER A 43 0.05 16.03 -4.27
N SER A 44 -1.23 15.69 -4.36
CA SER A 44 -2.06 15.30 -3.22
C SER A 44 -2.38 13.81 -3.30
N PHE A 45 -2.07 13.08 -2.24
CA PHE A 45 -2.25 11.64 -2.15
C PHE A 45 -3.29 11.32 -1.08
N LYS A 46 -4.22 10.43 -1.38
CA LYS A 46 -5.24 9.97 -0.43
C LYS A 46 -5.48 8.47 -0.56
N ILE A 47 -5.45 7.74 0.55
CA ILE A 47 -5.85 6.32 0.58
C ILE A 47 -6.94 6.08 1.60
N TRP A 48 -7.77 5.06 1.38
CA TRP A 48 -8.72 4.57 2.35
C TRP A 48 -8.14 3.34 3.04
N SER A 49 -7.85 3.45 4.33
CA SER A 49 -7.34 2.35 5.15
C SER A 49 -7.81 2.54 6.60
N PRO A 50 -9.08 2.26 6.88
CA PRO A 50 -9.73 2.62 8.13
C PRO A 50 -9.16 1.89 9.36
N THR A 51 -8.61 0.68 9.17
CA THR A 51 -8.02 -0.12 10.24
C THR A 51 -6.58 0.27 10.56
N ALA A 52 -5.90 1.00 9.68
CA ALA A 52 -4.51 1.36 9.87
C ALA A 52 -4.30 2.22 11.13
N GLU A 53 -3.20 1.96 11.81
CA GLU A 53 -2.68 2.76 12.91
C GLU A 53 -1.86 3.94 12.39
N LYS A 54 -1.15 3.73 11.26
CA LYS A 54 -0.33 4.72 10.55
C LYS A 54 -0.33 4.42 9.05
N ALA A 55 -0.08 5.44 8.24
CA ALA A 55 0.17 5.28 6.82
C ALA A 55 1.37 6.13 6.37
N GLU A 56 2.07 5.65 5.35
CA GLU A 56 3.21 6.31 4.75
C GLU A 56 3.14 6.25 3.22
N LEU A 57 3.55 7.36 2.60
CA LEU A 57 3.84 7.49 1.18
C LEU A 57 5.34 7.30 0.96
N LEU A 58 5.71 6.40 0.05
CA LEU A 58 7.08 6.10 -0.31
C LEU A 58 7.32 6.57 -1.75
N LEU A 59 8.37 7.37 -1.96
CA LEU A 59 8.74 7.90 -3.27
C LEU A 59 10.03 7.25 -3.78
N TYR A 60 10.06 6.90 -5.06
CA TYR A 60 11.13 6.15 -5.71
C TYR A 60 11.56 6.82 -7.02
N VAL A 61 12.84 6.68 -7.35
CA VAL A 61 13.38 7.12 -8.65
C VAL A 61 13.08 6.10 -9.75
N ASP A 62 13.04 4.81 -9.41
CA ASP A 62 12.84 3.71 -10.35
C ASP A 62 11.50 3.00 -10.12
N GLY A 63 10.95 2.40 -11.18
CA GLY A 63 9.63 1.75 -11.16
C GLY A 63 9.65 0.26 -10.76
N LEU A 64 10.83 -0.36 -10.64
CA LEU A 64 11.01 -1.79 -10.39
C LEU A 64 11.69 -2.07 -9.05
N ASP A 65 12.88 -1.50 -8.85
CA ASP A 65 13.82 -1.85 -7.77
C ASP A 65 14.40 -0.60 -7.07
N GLY A 66 15.18 -0.82 -6.00
CA GLY A 66 15.80 0.24 -5.22
C GLY A 66 14.94 0.78 -4.07
N ASP A 67 15.58 1.46 -3.13
CA ASP A 67 14.94 1.97 -1.93
C ASP A 67 14.15 3.27 -2.21
N ALA A 68 13.18 3.55 -1.33
CA ALA A 68 12.50 4.84 -1.35
C ALA A 68 13.51 5.93 -0.99
N PHE A 69 13.65 6.95 -1.85
CA PHE A 69 14.50 8.10 -1.54
C PHE A 69 13.83 9.04 -0.53
N LYS A 70 12.51 8.93 -0.36
CA LYS A 70 11.73 9.70 0.61
C LYS A 70 10.55 8.89 1.13
N VAL A 71 10.35 8.92 2.44
CA VAL A 71 9.20 8.35 3.13
C VAL A 71 8.50 9.48 3.86
N ILE A 72 7.19 9.58 3.68
CA ILE A 72 6.36 10.68 4.18
C ILE A 72 5.23 10.07 5.01
N SER A 73 5.20 10.39 6.31
CA SER A 73 4.05 10.07 7.16
C SER A 73 2.80 10.76 6.62
N MET A 74 1.71 10.02 6.53
CA MET A 74 0.41 10.55 6.11
C MET A 74 -0.41 10.94 7.34
N ASP A 75 -1.22 11.99 7.18
CA ASP A 75 -2.13 12.47 8.20
C ASP A 75 -3.44 11.70 8.14
N LYS A 76 -3.94 11.25 9.29
CA LYS A 76 -5.25 10.62 9.40
C LYS A 76 -6.33 11.65 9.08
N GLY A 77 -7.19 11.33 8.12
CA GLY A 77 -8.33 12.14 7.74
C GLY A 77 -9.65 11.54 8.19
N ASP A 78 -10.74 12.10 7.70
CA ASP A 78 -12.09 11.63 7.97
C ASP A 78 -12.39 10.31 7.25
N ASN A 79 -13.42 9.60 7.71
CA ASN A 79 -13.98 8.42 7.06
C ASN A 79 -12.94 7.34 6.69
N GLY A 80 -11.93 7.15 7.54
CA GLY A 80 -10.90 6.11 7.36
C GLY A 80 -9.82 6.46 6.34
N THR A 81 -9.73 7.73 5.93
CA THR A 81 -8.73 8.19 4.96
C THR A 81 -7.39 8.54 5.59
N TRP A 82 -6.35 8.54 4.76
CA TRP A 82 -5.01 9.03 5.06
C TRP A 82 -4.54 9.93 3.94
N ASN A 83 -3.89 11.03 4.28
CA ASN A 83 -3.58 12.12 3.35
C ASN A 83 -2.11 12.54 3.40
N ALA A 84 -1.53 12.86 2.26
CA ALA A 84 -0.25 13.56 2.17
C ALA A 84 -0.26 14.59 1.04
N ILE A 85 0.35 15.75 1.27
CA ILE A 85 0.52 16.79 0.25
C ILE A 85 2.01 17.05 0.07
N VAL A 86 2.47 16.98 -1.17
CA VAL A 86 3.84 17.30 -1.56
C VAL A 86 3.82 18.51 -2.48
N HIS A 87 4.40 19.62 -2.03
CA HIS A 87 4.52 20.87 -2.79
C HIS A 87 5.70 20.83 -3.78
N GLN A 88 5.71 19.81 -4.64
CA GLN A 88 6.73 19.58 -5.67
C GLN A 88 6.06 19.01 -6.92
N ASP A 89 6.69 19.25 -8.07
CA ASP A 89 6.40 18.49 -9.29
C ASP A 89 7.01 17.09 -9.15
N LEU A 90 6.14 16.07 -9.14
CA LEU A 90 6.52 14.65 -9.02
C LEU A 90 6.37 13.92 -10.36
N HIS A 91 6.32 14.62 -11.49
CA HIS A 91 6.29 13.98 -12.79
C HIS A 91 7.49 13.05 -12.99
N GLY A 92 7.24 11.78 -13.32
CA GLY A 92 8.26 10.75 -13.49
C GLY A 92 8.77 10.11 -12.20
N ILE A 93 8.25 10.51 -11.04
CA ILE A 93 8.54 9.87 -9.75
C ILE A 93 7.52 8.77 -9.49
N PHE A 94 8.02 7.61 -9.07
CA PHE A 94 7.19 6.47 -8.72
C PHE A 94 6.82 6.50 -7.24
N TYR A 95 5.70 5.89 -6.88
CA TYR A 95 5.27 5.81 -5.50
C TYR A 95 4.57 4.51 -5.13
N ALA A 96 4.53 4.26 -3.82
CA ALA A 96 3.75 3.21 -3.20
C ALA A 96 3.29 3.68 -1.82
N PHE A 97 2.32 2.97 -1.25
CA PHE A 97 1.87 3.19 0.11
C PHE A 97 2.21 2.00 1.00
N ARG A 98 2.46 2.25 2.27
CA ARG A 98 2.43 1.20 3.28
C ARG A 98 1.67 1.66 4.51
N ILE A 99 1.13 0.71 5.25
CA ILE A 99 0.38 0.97 6.49
C ILE A 99 0.97 0.18 7.65
N GLN A 100 0.77 0.69 8.85
CA GLN A 100 0.93 -0.08 10.08
C GLN A 100 -0.45 -0.59 10.49
N ASP A 101 -0.57 -1.90 10.66
CA ASP A 101 -1.79 -2.57 11.15
C ASP A 101 -1.39 -3.66 12.15
N GLY A 102 -2.08 -3.73 13.28
CA GLY A 102 -1.73 -4.61 14.40
C GLY A 102 -0.28 -4.43 14.89
N GLY A 103 0.18 -3.18 14.99
CA GLY A 103 1.53 -2.82 15.40
C GLY A 103 2.65 -3.16 14.41
N LYS A 104 2.35 -3.71 13.23
CA LYS A 104 3.35 -4.12 12.22
C LYS A 104 3.21 -3.32 10.94
N TRP A 105 4.35 -2.87 10.39
CA TRP A 105 4.38 -2.33 9.04
C TRP A 105 4.19 -3.45 8.02
N LEU A 106 3.18 -3.30 7.17
CA LEU A 106 2.95 -4.20 6.05
C LEU A 106 3.82 -3.81 4.85
N HIS A 107 3.86 -4.70 3.85
CA HIS A 107 4.59 -4.43 2.61
C HIS A 107 4.04 -3.19 1.90
N ALA A 108 4.93 -2.47 1.21
CA ALA A 108 4.51 -1.40 0.32
C ALA A 108 3.72 -1.98 -0.85
N VAL A 109 2.60 -1.34 -1.19
CA VAL A 109 1.70 -1.73 -2.27
C VAL A 109 1.47 -0.55 -3.22
N PRO A 110 1.31 -0.81 -4.53
CA PRO A 110 0.95 0.24 -5.48
C PRO A 110 -0.44 0.81 -5.16
N ASP A 111 -0.68 2.04 -5.60
CA ASP A 111 -1.99 2.69 -5.46
C ASP A 111 -3.07 1.93 -6.26
N PRO A 112 -4.17 1.47 -5.62
CA PRO A 112 -5.31 0.90 -6.33
C PRO A 112 -5.96 1.86 -7.33
N TYR A 113 -5.75 3.17 -7.16
CA TYR A 113 -6.24 4.25 -8.02
C TYR A 113 -5.15 4.78 -8.98
N ALA A 114 -4.03 4.08 -9.12
CA ALA A 114 -2.94 4.46 -10.02
C ALA A 114 -3.42 4.63 -11.47
N LYS A 115 -3.05 5.76 -12.10
CA LYS A 115 -3.35 6.05 -13.51
C LYS A 115 -2.26 5.55 -14.47
N SER A 116 -1.07 5.30 -13.94
CA SER A 116 0.11 4.76 -14.61
C SER A 116 0.88 3.92 -13.59
N VAL A 117 1.70 3.00 -14.07
CA VAL A 117 2.53 2.14 -13.21
C VAL A 117 3.89 1.89 -13.83
N GLY A 118 4.86 1.58 -12.98
CA GLY A 118 6.19 1.10 -13.36
C GLY A 118 6.19 -0.36 -13.84
N VAL A 119 7.38 -0.92 -13.97
CA VAL A 119 7.59 -2.28 -14.46
C VAL A 119 6.86 -3.29 -13.58
N ASN A 120 6.02 -4.12 -14.20
CA ASN A 120 5.21 -5.15 -13.54
C ASN A 120 4.25 -4.63 -12.47
N GLY A 121 3.90 -3.33 -12.48
CA GLY A 121 2.89 -2.79 -11.57
C GLY A 121 3.31 -2.74 -10.10
N LYS A 122 4.61 -2.88 -9.78
CA LYS A 122 5.09 -2.87 -8.39
C LYS A 122 4.97 -1.50 -7.73
N ARG A 123 4.97 -0.43 -8.53
CA ARG A 123 4.89 0.98 -8.11
C ARG A 123 4.00 1.74 -9.08
N ALA A 124 3.28 2.72 -8.56
CA ALA A 124 2.47 3.66 -9.33
C ALA A 124 3.34 4.79 -9.89
#